data_AF-A0A3D3B310-F1
#
_entry.id   AF-A0A3D3B310-F1
#
_cell.length_a   1.000
_cell.length_b   1.000
_cell.length_c   1.000
_cell.angle_alpha   90.00
_cell.angle_beta   90.00
_cell.angle_gamma   90.00
#
_symmetry.space_group_name_H-M   'P 1'
#
loop_
_entity.id
_entity.type
_entity.pdbx_description
1 polymer ?
#
loop_
_entity_poly.entity_id
_entity_poly.type
_entity_poly.pdbx_seq_one_letter_code
_entity_poly.pdbx_strand_id
1 'polypeptide(L)' 'MTAAMRPAPNPVVAVSQARFGNGLPLALIAGPCVLESRAHALETAQALKEIAGRLGIGLVYKSSFDKANRT' A
#
# COMPACT_ATOMS: atom_id res chain seq x y z
N MET A 1 2.22 -38.53 -11.05
CA MET A 1 1.48 -37.42 -10.40
C MET A 1 2.00 -36.12 -11.00
N THR A 2 1.27 -35.52 -11.93
CA THR A 2 1.66 -34.26 -12.57
C THR A 2 1.43 -33.13 -11.58
N ALA A 3 2.47 -32.39 -11.24
CA ALA A 3 2.33 -31.13 -10.52
C ALA A 3 1.43 -30.22 -11.37
N ALA A 4 0.21 -29.97 -10.90
CA ALA A 4 -0.70 -29.05 -11.57
C ALA A 4 0.02 -27.71 -11.77
N MET A 5 0.12 -27.27 -13.03
CA MET A 5 0.77 -26.02 -13.39
C MET A 5 0.06 -24.87 -12.69
N ARG A 6 0.72 -24.28 -11.69
CA ARG A 6 0.19 -23.13 -10.96
C ARG A 6 0.08 -21.96 -11.96
N PRO A 7 -1.07 -21.28 -12.07
CA PRO A 7 -1.19 -20.12 -12.93
C PRO A 7 -0.17 -19.07 -12.51
N ALA A 8 0.43 -18.41 -13.49
CA ALA A 8 1.36 -17.32 -13.23
C ALA A 8 0.64 -16.19 -12.48
N PRO A 9 1.29 -15.52 -11.50
CA PRO A 9 0.70 -14.37 -10.82
C PRO A 9 0.47 -13.22 -11.80
N ASN A 10 -0.50 -12.37 -11.50
CA ASN A 10 -0.79 -11.20 -12.31
C ASN A 10 0.43 -10.25 -12.33
N PRO A 11 0.92 -9.84 -13.52
CA PRO A 11 2.07 -8.95 -13.63
C PRO A 11 1.75 -7.49 -13.22
N VAL A 12 0.46 -7.14 -13.18
CA VAL A 12 -0.04 -5.85 -12.71
C VAL A 12 -1.20 -6.09 -11.75
N VAL A 13 -1.16 -5.43 -10.60
CA VAL A 13 -2.23 -5.46 -9.59
C VAL A 13 -2.74 -4.04 -9.36
N ALA A 14 -4.06 -3.86 -9.37
CA ALA A 14 -4.71 -2.59 -9.13
C ALA A 14 -5.43 -2.59 -7.76
N VAL A 15 -5.25 -1.52 -7.01
CA VAL A 15 -5.97 -1.24 -5.75
C VAL A 15 -6.53 0.17 -5.87
N SER A 16 -7.82 0.26 -6.21
CA SER A 16 -8.45 1.53 -6.58
C SER A 16 -7.64 2.22 -7.70
N GLN A 17 -7.16 3.45 -7.46
CA GLN A 17 -6.38 4.22 -8.42
C GLN A 17 -4.88 3.84 -8.44
N ALA A 18 -4.38 3.09 -7.47
CA ALA A 18 -2.98 2.67 -7.43
C ALA A 18 -2.77 1.40 -8.28
N ARG A 19 -1.77 1.42 -9.17
CA ARG A 19 -1.40 0.27 -10.01
C ARG A 19 0.05 -0.11 -9.74
N PHE A 20 0.29 -1.38 -9.44
CA PHE A 20 1.60 -1.92 -9.11
C PHE A 20 2.07 -2.86 -10.21
N GLY A 21 3.25 -2.62 -10.76
CA GLY A 21 3.90 -3.46 -11.77
C GLY A 21 5.27 -2.90 -12.14
N ASN A 22 6.23 -3.76 -12.48
CA ASN A 22 7.64 -3.38 -12.65
C ASN A 22 7.90 -2.38 -13.81
N GLY A 23 6.98 -2.29 -14.77
CA GLY A 23 7.05 -1.36 -15.90
C GLY A 23 6.11 -0.15 -15.80
N LEU A 24 5.51 0.10 -14.62
CA LEU A 24 4.58 1.21 -14.41
C LEU A 24 5.24 2.37 -13.65
N PRO A 25 4.68 3.59 -13.73
CA PRO A 25 5.04 4.67 -12.82
C PRO A 25 4.93 4.25 -11.35
N LEU A 26 5.75 4.85 -10.50
CA LEU A 26 5.78 4.53 -9.07
C LEU A 26 4.39 4.69 -8.43
N ALA A 27 3.99 3.68 -7.65
CA ALA A 27 2.90 3.76 -6.69
C ALA A 27 3.45 3.42 -5.29
N LEU A 28 2.94 4.09 -4.26
CA LEU A 28 3.50 4.05 -2.91
C LEU A 28 2.54 3.37 -1.93
N ILE A 29 3.11 2.56 -1.04
CA ILE A 29 2.44 2.09 0.18
C ILE A 29 3.13 2.77 1.35
N ALA A 30 2.44 3.67 2.06
CA ALA A 30 3.07 4.50 3.09
C ALA A 30 2.14 4.80 4.26
N GLY A 31 2.74 5.05 5.42
CA GLY A 31 2.07 5.47 6.64
C GLY A 31 2.88 5.09 7.89
N PRO A 32 2.37 5.41 9.08
CA PRO A 32 3.01 5.07 10.35
C PRO A 32 3.16 3.55 10.51
N CYS A 33 4.16 3.14 11.31
CA CYS A 33 4.42 1.72 11.57
C CYS A 33 3.17 1.02 12.17
N VAL A 34 2.49 1.67 13.10
CA VAL A 34 1.30 1.20 13.83
C VAL A 34 0.27 2.32 13.96
N LEU A 35 -1.00 1.96 14.16
CA LEU A 35 -2.07 2.91 14.49
C LEU A 35 -1.93 3.37 15.95
N GLU A 36 -1.39 4.57 16.16
CA GLU A 36 -1.22 5.15 17.51
C GLU A 36 -2.51 5.79 18.04
N SER A 37 -3.23 6.52 17.17
CA SER A 37 -4.55 7.07 17.47
C SER A 37 -5.31 7.32 16.18
N ARG A 38 -6.64 7.45 16.27
CA ARG A 38 -7.48 7.79 15.11
C ARG A 38 -7.10 9.15 14.50
N ALA A 39 -6.80 10.14 15.35
CA ALA A 39 -6.44 11.48 14.90
C ALA A 39 -5.12 11.47 14.12
N HIS A 40 -4.08 10.86 14.70
CA HIS A 40 -2.77 10.74 14.04
C HIS A 40 -2.85 9.98 12.70
N ALA A 41 -3.66 8.92 12.64
CA ALA A 41 -3.87 8.16 11.41
C ALA A 41 -4.54 9.00 10.31
N LEU A 42 -5.57 9.77 10.64
CA LEU A 42 -6.28 10.62 9.68
C LEU A 42 -5.40 11.79 9.21
N GLU A 43 -4.67 12.43 10.11
CA GLU A 43 -3.71 13.49 9.79
C GLU A 43 -2.63 12.99 8.82
N THR A 44 -2.01 11.85 9.13
CA THR A 44 -0.97 11.28 8.28
C THR A 44 -1.51 10.83 6.93
N ALA A 45 -2.69 10.19 6.89
CA ALA A 45 -3.32 9.78 5.65
C ALA A 45 -3.66 10.98 4.76
N GLN A 46 -4.13 12.08 5.34
CA GLN A 46 -4.43 13.31 4.61
C GLN A 46 -3.16 13.91 4.01
N ALA A 47 -2.10 14.10 4.81
CA ALA A 47 -0.83 14.64 4.33
C ALA A 47 -0.24 13.80 3.19
N LEU A 48 -0.25 12.47 3.33
CA LEU A 48 0.23 11.56 2.28
C LEU A 48 -0.62 11.67 1.01
N LYS A 49 -1.95 11.74 1.12
CA LYS A 49 -2.85 11.89 -0.03
C LYS A 49 -2.58 13.19 -0.79
N GLU A 50 -2.39 14.30 -0.09
CA GLU A 50 -2.08 15.60 -0.69
C GLU A 50 -0.73 15.58 -1.43
N ILE A 51 0.30 14.98 -0.80
CA ILE A 51 1.63 14.83 -1.42
C ILE A 51 1.57 13.94 -2.67
N ALA A 52 0.95 12.76 -2.55
CA ALA A 52 0.83 11.82 -3.67
C ALA A 52 0.02 12.42 -4.83
N GLY A 53 -1.05 13.17 -4.52
CA GLY A 53 -1.86 13.90 -5.51
C GLY A 53 -1.06 14.95 -6.26
N ARG A 54 -0.23 15.74 -5.56
CA ARG A 54 0.67 16.72 -6.19
C ARG A 54 1.72 16.10 -7.11
N LEU A 55 2.21 14.91 -6.76
CA LEU A 55 3.21 14.18 -7.55
C LEU A 55 2.59 13.32 -8.66
N GLY A 56 1.26 13.15 -8.67
CA GLY A 56 0.57 12.30 -9.63
C GLY A 56 0.85 10.80 -9.46
N ILE A 57 1.22 10.35 -8.26
CA ILE A 57 1.54 8.94 -7.98
C ILE A 57 0.40 8.24 -7.23
N GLY A 58 0.25 6.93 -7.46
CA GLY A 58 -0.70 6.11 -6.70
C GLY A 58 -0.29 5.99 -5.23
N LEU A 59 -1.27 5.95 -4.32
CA LEU A 59 -1.04 5.80 -2.88
C LEU A 59 -1.99 4.77 -2.28
N VAL A 60 -1.43 3.89 -1.44
CA VAL A 60 -2.16 3.08 -0.45
C VAL A 60 -1.67 3.47 0.94
N TYR A 61 -2.56 4.02 1.76
CA TYR A 61 -2.24 4.27 3.17
C TYR A 61 -2.08 2.94 3.91
N LYS A 62 -1.04 2.82 4.74
CA LYS A 62 -0.79 1.62 5.56
C LYS A 62 -0.37 1.97 6.97
N SER A 63 -1.00 1.30 7.94
CA SER A 63 -0.52 1.16 9.31
C SER A 63 -0.86 -0.22 9.83
N SER A 64 -0.06 -0.76 10.75
CA SER A 64 -0.42 -1.99 11.44
C SER A 64 -1.48 -1.70 12.51
N PHE A 65 -2.49 -2.55 12.64
CA PHE A 65 -3.41 -2.51 13.78
C PHE A 65 -2.73 -3.01 15.07
N ASP A 66 -1.99 -4.12 14.96
CA ASP A 66 -1.24 -4.73 16.05
C ASP A 66 0.21 -5.03 15.65
N LYS A 67 1.09 -5.13 16.64
CA LYS A 67 2.50 -5.55 16.51
C LYS A 67 2.71 -6.87 17.27
N ALA A 68 2.20 -7.95 16.69
CA ALA A 68 2.23 -9.31 17.24
C ALA A 68 3.62 -9.90 17.57
N ASN A 69 4.71 -9.20 17.26
CA ASN A 69 6.09 -9.65 17.45
C ASN A 69 6.91 -8.71 18.34
N ARG A 70 6.26 -8.00 19.25
CA ARG A 70 6.88 -7.15 20.28
C ARG A 70 6.30 -7.53 21.64
N THR A 71 7.17 -7.87 22.58
CA THR A 71 6.86 -8.07 24.00
C THR A 71 6.93 -6.76 24.77
#